data_AF-A0A4Q7FI96-F1
#
_entry.id   AF-A0A4Q7FI96-F1
#
_cell.length_a   1.000
_cell.length_b   1.000
_cell.length_c   1.000
_cell.angle_alpha   90.00
_cell.angle_beta   90.00
_cell.angle_gamma   90.00
#
_symmetry.space_group_name_H-M   'P 1'
#
loop_
_entity.id
_entity.type
_entity.pdbx_description
1 polymer ?
#
loop_
_entity_poly.entity_id
_entity_poly.type
_entity_poly.pdbx_seq_one_letter_code
_entity_poly.pdbx_strand_id
1 'polypeptide(L)'
;MALQFHRAVEHLEVWSASSNGFSFVITYESPNGPGFHGRPGYMASWRPLRVSKGATKIGGSPFDTFAQAEEACNAMLMHLQTHR
;
A
#
# COMPACT_ATOMS: atom_id res chain seq x y z
N MET A 1 13.78 0.93 -9.33
CA MET A 1 12.79 -0.12 -9.67
C MET A 1 11.42 0.40 -9.27
N ALA A 2 10.42 0.35 -10.16
CA ALA A 2 9.06 0.76 -9.85
C ALA A 2 8.21 -0.46 -9.47
N LEU A 3 7.38 -0.34 -8.44
CA LEU A 3 6.38 -1.34 -8.10
C LEU A 3 5.31 -1.39 -9.19
N GLN A 4 5.00 -2.59 -9.68
CA GLN A 4 3.90 -2.80 -10.62
C GLN A 4 2.68 -3.27 -9.84
N PHE A 5 1.76 -2.35 -9.60
CA PHE A 5 0.49 -2.65 -8.96
C PHE A 5 -0.47 -3.32 -9.93
N HIS A 6 -1.07 -4.41 -9.49
CA HIS A 6 -2.19 -5.05 -10.15
C HIS A 6 -3.37 -5.08 -9.21
N ARG A 7 -4.58 -5.13 -9.76
CA ARG A 7 -5.80 -5.25 -8.96
C ARG A 7 -5.84 -6.65 -8.35
N ALA A 8 -5.74 -6.73 -7.02
CA ALA A 8 -5.65 -8.00 -6.31
C ALA A 8 -7.03 -8.65 -6.15
N VAL A 9 -8.08 -7.82 -6.07
CA VAL A 9 -9.47 -8.25 -5.98
C VAL A 9 -10.28 -7.39 -6.95
N GLU A 10 -10.81 -7.98 -8.01
CA GLU A 10 -11.48 -7.22 -9.10
C GLU A 10 -12.67 -6.39 -8.62
N HIS A 11 -13.34 -6.84 -7.56
CA HIS A 11 -14.53 -6.20 -7.00
C HIS A 11 -14.23 -5.23 -5.86
N LEU A 12 -12.96 -5.13 -5.42
CA LEU A 12 -12.53 -4.19 -4.40
C LEU A 12 -11.51 -3.20 -4.98
N GLU A 13 -11.43 -2.03 -4.38
CA GLU A 13 -10.39 -1.04 -4.67
C GLU A 13 -9.12 -1.42 -3.91
N VAL A 14 -8.58 -2.60 -4.22
CA VAL A 14 -7.39 -3.19 -3.62
C VAL A 14 -6.40 -3.52 -4.71
N TRP A 15 -5.22 -2.93 -4.61
CA TRP A 15 -4.09 -3.17 -5.50
C TRP A 15 -2.94 -3.73 -4.69
N SER A 16 -2.23 -4.70 -5.28
CA SER A 16 -1.03 -5.25 -4.66
C SER A 16 0.15 -5.23 -5.61
N ALA A 17 1.34 -5.04 -5.05
CA ALA A 17 2.61 -5.18 -5.73
C ALA A 17 3.59 -5.88 -4.78
N SER A 18 4.50 -6.69 -5.32
CA SER A 18 5.54 -7.33 -4.52
C SER A 18 6.89 -7.14 -5.18
N SER A 19 7.90 -6.80 -4.38
CA SER A 19 9.27 -6.64 -4.86
C SER A 19 10.27 -6.85 -3.73
N ASN A 20 11.43 -7.44 -4.04
CA ASN A 20 12.55 -7.66 -3.13
C ASN A 20 12.20 -8.27 -1.76
N GLY A 21 11.20 -9.15 -1.70
CA GLY A 21 10.77 -9.81 -0.47
C GLY A 21 9.83 -8.97 0.41
N PHE A 22 9.30 -7.87 -0.12
CA PHE A 22 8.26 -7.06 0.49
C PHE A 22 7.00 -7.10 -0.39
N SER A 23 5.85 -7.01 0.26
CA SER A 23 4.54 -6.86 -0.37
C SER A 23 3.98 -5.51 0.01
N PHE A 24 3.43 -4.81 -0.97
CA PHE A 24 2.76 -3.53 -0.85
C PHE A 24 1.31 -3.70 -1.25
N VAL A 25 0.43 -3.04 -0.50
CA VAL A 25 -1.00 -3.05 -0.77
C VAL A 25 -1.51 -1.62 -0.67
N ILE A 26 -2.20 -1.19 -1.71
CA ILE A 26 -2.96 0.05 -1.75
C ILE A 26 -4.43 -0.31 -1.67
N THR A 27 -5.16 0.32 -0.75
CA THR A 27 -6.61 0.17 -0.63
C THR A 27 -7.26 1.55 -0.66
N TYR A 28 -8.38 1.70 -1.34
CA TYR A 28 -9.19 2.92 -1.21
C TYR A 28 -10.20 2.75 -0.07
N GLU A 29 -10.11 3.61 0.94
CA GLU A 29 -11.17 3.71 1.96
C GLU A 29 -12.21 4.71 1.48
N SER A 30 -13.45 4.23 1.33
CA SER A 30 -14.61 5.07 1.05
C SER A 30 -15.36 5.38 2.35
N PRO A 31 -15.95 6.58 2.50
CA PRO A 31 -16.64 6.99 3.71
C PRO A 31 -17.94 6.22 3.95
N ASN A 32 -18.44 5.53 2.91
CA ASN A 32 -19.65 4.71 2.93
C ASN A 32 -19.37 3.19 2.93
N GLY A 33 -18.11 2.78 3.01
CA GLY A 33 -17.75 1.36 3.11
C GLY A 33 -17.98 0.80 4.51
N PRO A 34 -18.06 -0.53 4.68
CA PRO A 34 -18.21 -1.18 6.00
C PRO A 34 -16.95 -1.06 6.90
N GLY A 35 -15.94 -0.29 6.47
CA GLY A 35 -14.67 -0.09 7.16
C GLY A 35 -14.66 1.11 8.13
N PHE A 36 -13.46 1.56 8.51
CA PHE A 36 -13.32 2.69 9.43
C PHE A 36 -13.86 3.97 8.79
N HIS A 37 -14.75 4.68 9.50
CA HIS A 37 -15.32 5.98 9.08
C HIS A 37 -14.27 7.10 9.11
N GLY A 38 -13.24 6.97 8.27
CA GLY A 38 -12.10 7.88 8.15
C GLY A 38 -12.22 8.85 6.98
N ARG A 39 -11.14 9.60 6.74
CA ARG A 39 -11.04 10.46 5.54
C ARG A 39 -10.99 9.59 4.29
N PRO A 40 -11.79 9.88 3.25
CA PRO A 40 -11.70 9.16 1.99
C PRO A 40 -10.29 9.26 1.41
N GLY A 41 -9.78 8.16 0.88
CA GLY A 41 -8.50 8.18 0.18
C GLY A 41 -7.81 6.83 0.08
N TYR A 42 -6.66 6.85 -0.58
CA TYR A 42 -5.82 5.68 -0.81
C TYR A 42 -4.93 5.45 0.41
N MET A 43 -5.14 4.36 1.12
CA MET A 43 -4.21 3.87 2.12
C MET A 43 -3.13 3.03 1.45
N ALA A 44 -1.87 3.32 1.77
CA ALA A 44 -0.76 2.47 1.38
C ALA A 44 -0.21 1.73 2.60
N SER A 45 0.09 0.44 2.43
CA SER A 45 0.66 -0.40 3.46
C SER A 45 1.69 -1.37 2.89
N TRP A 46 2.58 -1.87 3.73
CA TRP A 46 3.60 -2.84 3.33
C TRP A 46 3.82 -3.91 4.40
N ARG A 47 4.31 -5.07 3.98
CA ARG A 47 4.77 -6.13 4.89
C ARG A 47 5.97 -6.88 4.32
N PRO A 48 6.87 -7.38 5.18
CA PRO A 48 7.86 -8.37 4.75
C PRO A 48 7.16 -9.70 4.38
N LEU A 49 7.60 -10.35 3.32
CA LEU A 49 7.06 -11.64 2.88
C LEU A 49 7.63 -12.83 3.65
N ARG A 50 8.87 -12.70 4.15
CA ARG A 50 9.61 -13.79 4.80
C ARG A 50 9.39 -13.88 6.31
N VAL A 51 8.72 -12.88 6.90
CA VAL A 51 8.45 -12.82 8.33
C VAL A 51 6.95 -12.65 8.52
N SER A 52 6.36 -13.42 9.43
CA SER A 52 4.97 -13.26 9.87
C SER A 52 4.83 -11.96 10.68
N LYS A 53 4.92 -10.82 9.99
CA LYS A 53 4.62 -9.50 10.54
C LYS A 53 3.37 -8.95 9.85
N GLY A 54 2.53 -8.28 10.64
CA GLY A 54 1.38 -7.56 10.13
C GLY A 54 1.78 -6.47 9.13
N ALA A 55 0.81 -6.02 8.34
CA ALA A 55 1.00 -4.90 7.43
C ALA A 55 1.19 -3.60 8.21
N THR A 56 2.23 -2.86 7.87
CA THR A 56 2.54 -1.54 8.43
C THR A 56 2.00 -0.47 7.49
N LYS A 57 1.22 0.48 8.03
CA LYS A 57 0.75 1.65 7.26
C LYS A 57 1.93 2.54 6.87
N ILE A 58 1.97 2.97 5.61
CA ILE A 58 2.94 3.97 5.15
C ILE A 58 2.49 5.35 5.65
N GLY A 59 3.44 6.10 6.22
CA GLY A 59 3.21 7.47 6.69
C GLY A 59 2.69 8.38 5.57
N GLY A 60 1.80 9.31 5.91
CA GLY A 60 1.10 10.16 4.94
C GLY A 60 -0.23 9.61 4.45
N SER A 61 -0.54 8.33 4.70
CA SER A 61 -1.87 7.76 4.38
C SER A 61 -2.98 8.34 5.29
N PRO A 62 -4.18 8.64 4.78
CA PRO A 62 -4.64 8.39 3.41
C PRO A 62 -4.16 9.46 2.40
N PHE A 63 -3.86 9.03 1.17
CA PHE A 63 -3.47 9.87 0.04
C PHE A 63 -4.69 10.21 -0.84
N ASP A 64 -4.69 11.37 -1.47
CA ASP A 64 -5.81 11.80 -2.33
C ASP A 64 -5.86 11.02 -3.65
N THR A 65 -4.71 10.58 -4.16
CA THR A 65 -4.60 9.91 -5.46
C THR A 65 -3.84 8.59 -5.38
N PHE A 66 -4.17 7.67 -6.29
CA PHE A 66 -3.46 6.40 -6.44
C PHE A 66 -1.97 6.62 -6.75
N ALA A 67 -1.64 7.62 -7.58
CA ALA A 67 -0.26 7.94 -7.95
C ALA A 67 0.59 8.35 -6.73
N GLN A 68 0.03 9.14 -5.81
CA GLN A 68 0.71 9.49 -4.56
C GLN A 68 0.93 8.26 -3.66
N ALA A 69 -0.05 7.37 -3.58
CA ALA A 69 0.08 6.12 -2.83
C ALA A 69 1.15 5.20 -3.45
N GLU A 70 1.23 5.13 -4.78
CA GLU A 70 2.26 4.37 -5.50
C GLU A 70 3.66 4.97 -5.28
N GLU A 71 3.80 6.29 -5.36
CA GLU A 71 5.04 7.00 -5.09
C GLU A 71 5.52 6.74 -3.65
N ALA A 72 4.61 6.81 -2.68
CA ALA A 72 4.90 6.50 -1.28
C ALA A 72 5.35 5.03 -1.10
N CYS A 73 4.74 4.09 -1.81
CA CYS A 73 5.19 2.69 -1.82
C CYS A 73 6.59 2.54 -2.42
N ASN A 74 6.88 3.22 -3.54
CA ASN A 74 8.19 3.20 -4.17
C ASN A 74 9.28 3.81 -3.27
N ALA A 75 8.99 4.94 -2.62
CA ALA A 75 9.87 5.56 -1.65
C ALA A 75 10.14 4.65 -0.45
N MET A 76 9.08 3.98 0.07
CA MET A 76 9.22 3.01 1.15
C MET A 76 10.06 1.80 0.71
N LEU A 77 9.86 1.27 -0.49
CA LEU A 77 10.69 0.19 -1.03
C LEU A 77 12.17 0.58 -1.08
N MET A 78 12.50 1.78 -1.54
CA MET A 78 13.88 2.29 -1.55
C MET A 78 14.44 2.38 -0.12
N HIS A 79 13.67 2.90 0.83
CA HIS A 79 14.09 3.00 2.23
C HIS A 79 14.36 1.62 2.84
N LEU A 80 13.49 0.64 2.61
CA LEU A 80 13.63 -0.73 3.10
C LEU A 80 14.80 -1.49 2.47
N GLN A 81 15.19 -1.13 1.23
CA GLN A 81 16.36 -1.70 0.57
C GLN A 81 17.67 -1.11 1.09
N THR A 82 17.70 0.18 1.40
CA THR A 82 18.90 0.87 1.91
C THR A 82 19.26 0.44 3.33
N HIS A 83 18.27 0.07 4.16
CA HIS A 83 18.49 -0.34 5.56
C HIS A 83 18.51 -1.86 5.76
N ARG A 84 18.89 -2.62 4.73
CA ARG A 84 18.95 -4.09 4.78
C ARG A 84 20.27 -4.62 5.31
#